data_AF-A0A0H4T833-F1
#
_entry.id   AF-A0A0H4T833-F1
#
_cell.length_a   1.000
_cell.length_b   1.000
_cell.length_c   1.000
_cell.angle_alpha   90.00
_cell.angle_beta   90.00
_cell.angle_gamma   90.00
#
_symmetry.space_group_name_H-M   'P 1'
#
loop_
_entity.id
_entity.type
_entity.pdbx_description
1 polymer ?
#
loop_
_entity_poly.entity_id
_entity_poly.type
_entity_poly.pdbx_seq_one_letter_code
_entity_poly.pdbx_strand_id
1 'polypeptide(L)'
;MDELTWKILALTAKRGLIGATREDFFRETRGVRYEDLESAIRSLEAEQYIQIEWTGPNKFIVTVTEKGSKLAAAEYEKQLKAYRDRIDAQRRAVGGVEKI
;
A
#
# COMPACT_ATOMS: atom_id res chain seq x y z
N MET A 1 10.08 2.06 0.86
CA MET A 1 8.79 2.44 1.45
C MET A 1 8.51 1.46 2.58
N ASP A 2 8.12 1.96 3.76
CA ASP A 2 7.72 1.10 4.88
C ASP A 2 6.35 0.44 4.63
N GLU A 3 6.01 -0.53 5.47
CA GLU A 3 4.79 -1.33 5.31
C GLU A 3 3.50 -0.50 5.43
N LEU A 4 3.45 0.48 6.34
CA LEU A 4 2.26 1.30 6.56
C LEU A 4 2.03 2.23 5.38
N THR A 5 3.07 2.96 4.97
CA THR A 5 3.02 3.86 3.81
C THR A 5 2.61 3.10 2.54
N TRP A 6 3.14 1.87 2.36
CA TRP A 6 2.71 1.00 1.26
C TRP A 6 1.23 0.65 1.33
N LYS A 7 0.74 0.19 2.49
CA LYS A 7 -0.68 -0.19 2.66
C LYS A 7 -1.62 0.98 2.38
N ILE A 8 -1.25 2.19 2.81
CA ILE A 8 -2.02 3.42 2.56
C ILE A 8 -2.07 3.70 1.06
N LEU A 9 -0.90 3.75 0.39
CA LEU A 9 -0.84 4.00 -1.05
C LEU A 9 -1.61 2.94 -1.85
N ALA A 10 -1.46 1.67 -1.50
CA ALA A 10 -2.13 0.54 -2.14
C ALA A 10 -3.66 0.61 -1.98
N LEU A 11 -4.16 0.93 -0.78
CA LEU A 11 -5.58 1.09 -0.54
C LEU A 11 -6.15 2.28 -1.33
N THR A 12 -5.46 3.42 -1.32
CA THR A 12 -5.87 4.61 -2.08
C THR A 12 -5.87 4.33 -3.58
N ALA A 13 -4.84 3.66 -4.10
CA ALA A 13 -4.76 3.28 -5.51
C ALA A 13 -5.91 2.33 -5.90
N LYS A 14 -6.25 1.37 -5.04
CA LYS A 14 -7.38 0.45 -5.23
C LYS A 14 -8.73 1.17 -5.25
N ARG A 15 -8.88 2.23 -4.44
CA ARG A 15 -10.09 3.08 -4.41
C ARG A 15 -10.19 4.01 -5.62
N GLY A 16 -9.05 4.44 -6.16
CA GLY A 16 -9.01 5.40 -7.26
C GLY A 16 -9.66 6.73 -6.88
N LEU A 17 -10.50 7.25 -7.78
CA LEU A 17 -11.16 8.56 -7.64
C LEU A 17 -12.29 8.59 -6.60
N ILE A 18 -12.80 7.43 -6.18
CA ILE A 18 -13.81 7.35 -5.10
C ILE A 18 -13.23 7.87 -3.78
N GLY A 19 -11.91 7.71 -3.61
CA GLY A 19 -11.19 8.12 -2.42
C GLY A 19 -11.33 7.13 -1.25
N ALA A 20 -10.36 7.22 -0.34
CA ALA A 20 -10.30 6.47 0.90
C ALA A 20 -10.54 7.42 2.08
N THR A 21 -11.47 7.04 2.96
CA THR A 21 -11.72 7.77 4.20
C THR A 21 -10.85 7.23 5.32
N ARG A 22 -10.78 7.97 6.43
CA ARG A 22 -10.14 7.53 7.67
C ARG A 22 -10.64 6.15 8.13
N GLU A 23 -11.95 5.93 8.08
CA GLU A 23 -12.58 4.67 8.48
C GLU A 23 -12.14 3.49 7.60
N ASP A 24 -11.85 3.75 6.32
CA ASP A 24 -11.36 2.74 5.40
C ASP A 24 -9.92 2.35 5.70
N PHE A 25 -9.07 3.32 6.03
CA PHE A 25 -7.72 3.05 6.48
C PHE A 25 -7.73 2.20 7.75
N PHE A 26 -8.47 2.59 8.79
CA PHE A 26 -8.51 1.80 10.04
C PHE A 26 -9.11 0.41 9.87
N ARG A 27 -10.00 0.21 8.89
CA ARG A 27 -10.54 -1.11 8.56
C ARG A 27 -9.46 -2.02 7.97
N GLU A 28 -8.61 -1.49 7.10
CA GLU A 28 -7.56 -2.22 6.39
C GLU A 28 -6.27 -2.36 7.24
N THR A 29 -5.90 -1.32 7.99
CA THR A 29 -4.67 -1.23 8.78
C THR A 29 -4.97 -1.31 10.29
N ARG A 30 -5.23 -2.54 10.76
CA ARG A 30 -5.50 -2.79 12.19
C ARG A 30 -4.29 -2.44 13.07
N GLY A 31 -4.55 -1.84 14.23
CA GLY A 31 -3.54 -1.56 15.25
C GLY A 31 -2.66 -0.32 14.98
N VAL A 32 -2.96 0.45 13.93
CA VAL A 32 -2.26 1.69 13.61
C VAL A 32 -2.83 2.83 14.46
N ARG A 33 -1.98 3.69 15.02
CA ARG A 33 -2.41 4.91 15.70
C ARG A 33 -2.72 5.99 14.67
N TYR A 34 -3.66 6.88 14.99
CA TYR A 34 -4.04 7.96 14.08
C TYR A 34 -2.85 8.84 13.66
N GLU A 35 -1.94 9.14 14.59
CA GLU A 35 -0.73 9.94 14.33
C GLU A 35 0.18 9.29 13.29
N ASP A 36 0.37 7.97 13.35
CA ASP A 36 1.20 7.22 12.41
C ASP A 36 0.55 7.19 11.01
N LEU A 37 -0.78 7.02 10.97
CA LEU A 37 -1.56 7.10 9.74
C LEU A 37 -1.46 8.49 9.10
N GLU A 38 -1.71 9.55 9.88
CA GLU A 38 -1.65 10.93 9.40
C GLU A 38 -0.25 11.28 8.91
N SER A 39 0.80 10.89 9.64
CA SER A 39 2.19 11.11 9.22
C SER A 39 2.47 10.44 7.88
N ALA A 40 2.07 9.18 7.70
CA ALA A 40 2.30 8.45 6.45
C ALA A 40 1.50 9.05 5.27
N ILE A 41 0.25 9.46 5.49
CA ILE A 41 -0.55 10.16 4.49
C ILE A 41 0.14 11.48 4.11
N ARG A 42 0.57 12.29 5.09
CA ARG A 42 1.26 13.56 4.80
C ARG A 42 2.58 13.36 4.04
N SER A 43 3.34 12.30 4.33
CA SER A 43 4.53 11.95 3.57
C SER A 43 4.22 11.61 2.10
N LEU A 44 3.15 10.85 1.85
CA LEU A 44 2.71 10.52 0.49
C LEU A 44 2.18 11.75 -0.26
N GLU A 45 1.51 12.67 0.43
CA GLU A 45 1.03 13.93 -0.13
C GLU A 45 2.19 14.86 -0.49
N ALA A 46 3.19 15.00 0.39
CA ALA A 46 4.39 15.80 0.14
C ALA A 46 5.14 15.34 -1.13
N GLU A 47 5.14 14.03 -1.38
CA GLU A 47 5.72 13.42 -2.57
C GLU A 47 4.77 13.40 -3.79
N GLN A 48 3.57 13.99 -3.66
CA GLN A 48 2.54 14.08 -4.69
C GLN A 48 2.01 12.73 -5.18
N TYR A 49 2.10 11.67 -4.37
CA TYR A 49 1.54 10.36 -4.70
C TYR A 49 0.03 10.28 -4.42
N ILE A 50 -0.45 11.10 -3.49
CA ILE A 50 -1.87 11.21 -3.14
C ILE A 50 -2.26 12.68 -3.03
N GLN A 51 -3.57 12.93 -3.03
CA GLN A 51 -4.17 14.21 -2.66
C GLN A 51 -5.08 13.99 -1.45
N ILE A 52 -5.06 14.94 -0.51
CA ILE A 52 -5.91 14.92 0.66
C ILE A 52 -6.92 16.07 0.57
N GLU A 53 -8.20 15.75 0.67
CA GLU A 53 -9.25 16.73 0.87
C GLU A 53 -9.74 16.67 2.31
N TRP A 54 -9.54 17.75 3.08
CA TRP A 54 -9.98 17.85 4.47
C TRP A 54 -11.42 18.37 4.54
N THR A 55 -12.30 17.56 5.11
CA THR A 55 -13.72 17.88 5.31
C THR A 55 -14.06 18.20 6.78
N GLY A 56 -13.05 18.14 7.66
CA GLY A 56 -13.14 18.54 9.07
C GLY A 56 -11.87 18.20 9.86
N PRO A 57 -11.83 18.46 11.18
CA PRO A 57 -10.60 18.34 11.98
C PRO A 57 -9.94 16.96 11.95
N ASN A 58 -10.75 15.90 11.82
CA ASN A 58 -10.30 14.50 11.72
C ASN A 58 -11.03 13.76 10.59
N LYS A 59 -11.53 14.50 9.59
CA LYS A 59 -12.27 13.95 8.46
C LYS A 59 -11.58 14.37 7.18
N PHE A 60 -11.25 13.38 6.38
CA PHE A 60 -10.57 13.59 5.12
C PHE A 60 -10.97 12.51 4.11
N ILE A 61 -10.77 12.84 2.84
CA ILE A 61 -10.85 11.92 1.71
C ILE A 61 -9.48 11.95 1.04
N VAL A 62 -8.86 10.78 0.88
CA VAL A 62 -7.59 10.64 0.19
C VAL A 62 -7.83 10.05 -1.19
N THR A 63 -7.36 10.70 -2.24
CA THR A 63 -7.39 10.20 -3.62
C THR A 63 -5.97 9.95 -4.14
N VAL A 64 -5.83 9.00 -5.05
CA VAL A 64 -4.53 8.69 -5.65
C VAL A 64 -4.26 9.63 -6.83
N THR A 65 -3.02 10.07 -7.00
CA THR A 65 -2.62 10.80 -8.22
C THR A 65 -2.20 9.82 -9.32
N GLU A 66 -2.01 10.32 -10.55
CA GLU A 66 -1.42 9.50 -11.62
C GLU A 66 -0.02 9.01 -11.23
N LYS A 67 0.79 9.86 -10.59
CA LYS A 67 2.13 9.52 -10.08
C LYS A 67 2.05 8.41 -9.03
N GLY A 68 1.13 8.52 -8.07
CA GLY A 68 0.91 7.50 -7.04
C GLY A 68 0.42 6.18 -7.62
N SER A 69 -0.44 6.23 -8.63
CA SER A 69 -0.96 5.03 -9.30
C SER A 69 0.15 4.27 -10.02
N LYS A 70 1.05 4.98 -10.71
CA LYS A 70 2.23 4.40 -11.35
C LYS A 70 3.19 3.79 -10.32
N LEU A 71 3.44 4.48 -9.22
CA LEU A 71 4.29 3.94 -8.15
C LEU A 71 3.67 2.68 -7.53
N ALA A 72 2.36 2.70 -7.27
CA ALA A 72 1.65 1.56 -6.72
C ALA A 72 1.76 0.33 -7.65
N ALA A 73 1.55 0.51 -8.96
CA ALA A 73 1.71 -0.54 -9.94
C ALA A 73 3.12 -1.14 -9.92
N ALA A 74 4.15 -0.30 -9.95
CA ALA A 74 5.55 -0.75 -9.96
C ALA A 74 5.92 -1.53 -8.69
N GLU A 75 5.49 -1.07 -7.51
CA GLU A 75 5.75 -1.78 -6.25
C GLU A 75 4.94 -3.10 -6.17
N TYR A 76 3.71 -3.13 -6.70
CA TYR A 76 2.94 -4.38 -6.82
C TYR A 76 3.67 -5.41 -7.71
N GLU A 77 4.17 -4.99 -8.87
CA GLU A 77 4.92 -5.87 -9.78
C GLU A 77 6.18 -6.42 -9.13
N LYS A 78 6.91 -5.57 -8.40
CA LYS A 78 8.10 -5.97 -7.64
C LYS A 78 7.78 -6.99 -6.55
N GLN A 79 6.71 -6.79 -5.79
CA GLN A 79 6.28 -7.74 -4.76
C GLN A 79 5.81 -9.07 -5.37
N LEU A 80 5.07 -9.01 -6.48
CA LEU A 80 4.61 -10.20 -7.19
C LEU A 80 5.78 -11.02 -7.75
N LYS A 81 6.79 -10.36 -8.31
CA LYS A 81 8.01 -11.01 -8.78
C LYS A 81 8.75 -11.70 -7.63
N ALA A 82 8.98 -10.98 -6.52
CA ALA A 82 9.65 -11.55 -5.35
C ALA A 82 8.88 -12.74 -4.76
N TYR A 83 7.55 -12.69 -4.78
CA TYR A 83 6.71 -13.81 -4.35
C TYR A 83 6.84 -15.03 -5.28
N ARG A 84 6.82 -14.83 -6.60
CA ARG A 84 7.02 -15.90 -7.59
C ARG A 84 8.40 -16.56 -7.44
N ASP A 85 9.45 -15.75 -7.31
CA ASP A 85 10.82 -16.25 -7.14
C ASP A 85 10.95 -17.12 -5.87
N ARG A 86 10.27 -16.74 -4.78
CA ARG A 86 10.23 -17.53 -3.54
C ARG A 86 9.51 -18.87 -3.72
N ILE A 87 8.37 -18.89 -4.42
CA ILE A 87 7.64 -20.14 -4.72
C ILE A 87 8.50 -21.06 -5.57
N ASP A 88 9.15 -20.53 -6.61
CA ASP A 88 9.98 -21.33 -7.51
C ASP A 88 11.21 -21.90 -6.78
N ALA A 89 11.82 -21.11 -5.89
CA ALA A 89 12.89 -21.58 -5.02
C ALA A 89 12.42 -22.70 -4.09
N GLN A 90 11.25 -22.56 -3.47
CA GLN A 90 10.66 -23.61 -2.62
C GLN A 90 10.34 -24.88 -3.42
N ARG A 91 9.77 -24.76 -4.62
CA ARG A 91 9.49 -25.90 -5.51
C ARG A 91 10.77 -26.66 -5.88
N ARG A 92 11.84 -25.93 -6.25
CA ARG A 92 13.15 -26.54 -6.56
C ARG A 92 13.76 -27.23 -5.34
N ALA A 93 13.64 -26.62 -4.16
CA ALA A 93 14.12 -27.21 -2.92
C ALA A 93 13.39 -28.53 -2.61
N VAL A 94 12.05 -28.54 -2.65
CA VAL A 94 11.24 -29.73 -2.35
C VAL A 94 11.42 -30.85 -3.40
N GLY A 95 11.47 -30.51 -4.69
CA GLY A 95 11.72 -31.49 -5.76
C GLY A 95 13.14 -32.08 -5.75
N GLY A 96 14.07 -31.49 -5.01
CA GLY A 96 15.40 -32.05 -4.73
C GLY A 96 15.43 -33.03 -3.56
N VAL A 97 14.41 -33.07 -2.70
CA VAL A 97 14.35 -33.94 -1.51
C VAL A 97 13.83 -35.34 -1.85
N GLU A 98 13.10 -35.53 -2.96
CA GLU A 98 12.60 -36.85 -3.40
C GLU A 98 13.65 -37.76 -4.08
N LYS A 99 14.92 -37.33 -4.14
CA LYS A 99 16.03 -38.17 -4.61
C LYS A 99 17.04 -38.44 -3.50
N ILE A 100 16.64 -39.19 -2.47
CA ILE A 100 17.57 -39.86 -1.53
C ILE A 100 17.05 -41.26 -1.26
#